data_AF-A0A194V0W1-F1
#
_entry.id   AF-A0A194V0W1-F1
#
_cell.length_a   1.000
_cell.length_b   1.000
_cell.length_c   1.000
_cell.angle_alpha   90.00
_cell.angle_beta   90.00
_cell.angle_gamma   90.00
#
_symmetry.space_group_name_H-M   'P 1'
#
loop_
_entity.id
_entity.type
_entity.pdbx_description
1 polymer ?
#
loop_
_entity_poly.entity_id
_entity_poly.type
_entity_poly.pdbx_seq_one_letter_code
_entity_poly.pdbx_strand_id
1 'polypeptide(L)'
;MSFLQQIPFSQMEPTHGSNLDISLYDTDNSGPAGIIDHAAARRDYQRMLDVYRDLNLGNIMREQQQFRGGPGKASPLQINVVVDGPEQLQVLRAFKESSGGLIPNVHIKLNIGSNQAGGRHYNDRFNEVTDAALEAHERGDIVLSGLYAYTSHAVCETKGGTKDKLCESMCHLAEQYDLMTFAANTILKRAEDKGVALDHEPLVLSASVGCLGVLEALNEAEKGETNTYDDNSPLQNKAALLSWNLRSIGGSGYLKPEIHFGSYASSLPCPRACRL
;
A
#
# COMPACT_ATOMS: atom_id res chain seq x y z
N MET A 1 26.03 4.49 -19.45
CA MET A 1 24.79 5.16 -19.03
C MET A 1 25.08 5.89 -17.73
N SER A 2 25.07 7.22 -17.76
CA SER A 2 25.50 8.07 -16.65
C SER A 2 24.38 8.20 -15.61
N PHE A 3 24.72 7.90 -14.35
CA PHE A 3 23.84 8.15 -13.20
C PHE A 3 23.53 9.65 -13.06
N LEU A 4 22.30 9.98 -12.64
CA LEU A 4 21.93 11.33 -12.21
C LEU A 4 22.84 11.74 -11.05
N GLN A 5 23.78 12.64 -11.35
CA GLN A 5 24.68 13.21 -10.39
C GLN A 5 23.86 14.09 -9.43
N GLN A 6 23.87 13.77 -8.13
CA GLN A 6 23.37 14.70 -7.12
C GLN A 6 24.25 15.95 -7.17
N ILE A 7 23.71 17.06 -7.65
CA ILE A 7 24.41 18.35 -7.66
C ILE A 7 24.29 18.92 -6.24
N PRO A 8 25.37 19.01 -5.46
CA PRO A 8 25.33 19.68 -4.17
C PRO A 8 24.97 21.16 -4.37
N PHE A 9 24.27 21.76 -3.41
CA PHE A 9 23.86 23.17 -3.46
C PHE A 9 25.00 24.16 -3.78
N SER A 10 26.24 23.80 -3.45
CA SER A 10 27.44 24.58 -3.78
C SER A 10 27.77 24.66 -5.27
N GLN A 11 27.13 23.84 -6.11
CA GLN A 11 27.35 23.77 -7.57
C GLN A 11 26.15 24.25 -8.39
N MET A 12 25.06 24.71 -7.75
CA MET A 12 23.98 25.39 -8.46
C MET A 12 24.39 26.86 -8.63
N GLU A 13 24.58 27.30 -9.88
CA GLU A 13 24.69 28.74 -10.14
C GLU A 13 23.37 29.40 -9.73
N PRO A 14 23.41 30.46 -8.91
CA PRO A 14 22.22 31.16 -8.49
C PRO A 14 21.69 31.97 -9.68
N THR A 15 20.92 31.32 -10.56
CA THR A 15 19.97 32.04 -11.40
C THR A 15 18.84 32.52 -10.50
N HIS A 16 19.13 33.64 -9.85
CA HIS A 16 18.21 34.46 -9.06
C HIS A 16 17.74 33.84 -7.73
N GLY A 17 18.53 34.14 -6.69
CA GLY A 17 18.04 34.26 -5.32
C GLY A 17 17.77 32.96 -4.58
N SER A 18 18.81 32.38 -3.98
CA SER A 18 18.65 31.49 -2.83
C SER A 18 19.70 31.83 -1.76
N ASN A 19 19.46 32.92 -1.06
CA ASN A 19 19.93 33.10 0.31
C ASN A 19 18.73 32.86 1.23
N LEU A 20 18.94 32.23 2.38
CA LEU A 20 17.93 31.74 3.34
C LEU A 20 17.02 32.84 3.97
N ASP A 21 16.95 34.04 3.39
CA ASP A 21 16.23 35.22 3.88
C ASP A 21 15.53 35.99 2.72
N ILE A 22 15.00 35.28 1.72
CA ILE A 22 14.20 35.92 0.66
C ILE A 22 12.76 36.03 1.13
N SER A 23 12.27 37.26 1.23
CA SER A 23 10.87 37.55 1.50
C SER A 23 10.01 37.09 0.34
N LEU A 24 8.91 36.39 0.64
CA LEU A 24 7.87 36.05 -0.36
C LEU A 24 7.22 37.28 -1.01
N TYR A 25 7.45 38.47 -0.45
CA TYR A 25 6.96 39.75 -0.96
C TYR A 25 7.99 40.51 -1.81
N ASP A 26 9.18 39.95 -2.01
CA ASP A 26 10.19 40.54 -2.89
C ASP A 26 9.80 40.25 -4.35
N THR A 27 9.23 41.25 -5.02
CA THR A 27 8.52 41.11 -6.30
C THR A 27 9.41 40.88 -7.52
N ASP A 28 10.72 40.82 -7.36
CA ASP A 28 11.67 40.86 -8.48
C ASP A 28 11.96 39.49 -9.12
N ASN A 29 11.31 38.40 -8.69
CA ASN A 29 11.45 37.08 -9.33
C ASN A 29 10.13 36.32 -9.43
N SER A 30 9.23 36.78 -10.31
CA SER A 30 7.92 36.14 -10.54
C SER A 30 7.98 35.05 -11.62
N GLY A 31 8.58 33.91 -11.30
CA GLY A 31 8.28 32.64 -11.96
C GLY A 31 7.28 31.83 -11.12
N PRO A 32 6.48 30.90 -11.69
CA PRO A 32 5.68 29.99 -10.88
C PRO A 32 6.60 29.12 -10.03
N ALA A 33 6.63 29.37 -8.72
CA ALA A 33 7.37 28.58 -7.74
C ALA A 33 6.40 27.86 -6.80
N GLY A 34 6.70 26.62 -6.46
CA GLY A 34 6.01 25.91 -5.38
C GLY A 34 6.45 26.47 -4.04
N ILE A 35 5.56 27.18 -3.34
CA ILE A 35 5.81 27.71 -2.00
C ILE A 35 5.17 26.76 -0.98
N ILE A 36 5.96 26.29 -0.01
CA ILE A 36 5.47 25.50 1.12
C ILE A 36 5.46 26.39 2.36
N ASP A 37 4.28 26.62 2.95
CA ASP A 37 4.18 27.21 4.28
C ASP A 37 4.67 26.18 5.31
N HIS A 38 5.91 26.36 5.76
CA HIS A 38 6.55 25.46 6.71
C HIS A 38 5.80 25.41 8.06
N ALA A 39 5.18 26.52 8.49
CA ALA A 39 4.42 26.54 9.72
C ALA A 39 3.09 25.77 9.59
N ALA A 40 2.41 25.86 8.44
CA ALA A 40 1.25 25.05 8.13
C ALA A 40 1.62 23.57 8.03
N ALA A 41 2.65 23.22 7.26
CA ALA A 41 3.12 21.85 7.12
C ALA A 41 3.49 21.23 8.48
N ARG A 42 4.14 21.99 9.37
CA ARG A 42 4.47 21.54 10.72
C ARG A 42 3.23 21.35 11.60
N ARG A 43 2.23 22.24 11.52
CA ARG A 43 0.96 22.09 12.25
C ARG A 43 0.20 20.85 11.78
N ASP A 44 0.16 20.61 10.47
CA ASP A 44 -0.54 19.46 9.91
C ASP A 44 0.18 18.14 10.24
N TYR A 45 1.52 18.15 10.23
CA TYR A 45 2.32 17.03 10.72
C TYR A 45 2.09 16.76 12.21
N GLN A 46 2.06 17.81 13.05
CA GLN A 46 1.81 17.66 14.48
C GLN A 46 0.39 17.16 14.76
N ARG A 47 -0.63 17.68 14.07
CA ARG A 47 -2.02 17.18 14.16
C ARG A 47 -2.11 15.71 13.81
N MET A 48 -1.41 15.29 12.76
CA MET A 48 -1.33 13.88 12.39
C MET A 48 -0.69 13.06 13.52
N LEU A 49 0.44 13.51 14.09
CA LEU A 49 1.08 12.83 15.23
C LEU A 49 0.20 12.77 16.48
N ASP A 50 -0.55 13.82 16.76
CA ASP A 50 -1.46 13.89 17.90
C ASP A 50 -2.63 12.92 17.71
N VAL A 51 -3.20 12.86 16.51
CA VAL A 51 -4.20 11.85 16.12
C VAL A 51 -3.63 10.42 16.27
N TYR A 52 -2.39 10.18 15.85
CA TYR A 52 -1.72 8.89 16.06
C TYR A 52 -1.55 8.54 17.54
N ARG A 53 -1.33 9.55 18.41
CA ARG A 53 -1.18 9.36 19.85
C ARG A 53 -2.52 9.10 20.53
N ASP A 54 -3.54 9.87 20.17
CA ASP A 54 -4.91 9.80 20.75
C ASP A 54 -5.63 8.51 20.36
N LEU A 55 -5.38 7.99 19.16
CA LEU A 55 -5.91 6.70 18.71
C LEU A 55 -5.10 5.51 19.21
N ASN A 56 -4.10 5.73 20.06
CA ASN A 56 -3.17 4.72 20.53
C ASN A 56 -2.48 3.95 19.39
N LEU A 57 -2.35 4.55 18.21
CA LEU A 57 -1.58 3.99 17.11
C LEU A 57 -0.09 4.14 17.34
N GLY A 58 0.32 5.04 18.24
CA GLY A 58 1.60 4.97 18.91
C GLY A 58 1.83 3.63 19.61
N ASN A 59 0.78 2.93 20.08
CA ASN A 59 0.86 1.55 20.56
C ASN A 59 0.75 0.50 19.45
N ILE A 60 0.17 0.77 18.28
CA ILE A 60 0.25 -0.18 17.13
C ILE A 60 1.62 -0.11 16.44
N MET A 61 2.21 1.09 16.32
CA MET A 61 3.61 1.24 15.93
C MET A 61 4.57 0.90 17.06
N ARG A 62 4.21 1.09 18.35
CA ARG A 62 4.97 0.49 19.45
C ARG A 62 4.68 -0.98 19.61
N GLU A 63 3.65 -1.62 19.07
CA GLU A 63 3.52 -3.08 19.03
C GLU A 63 4.30 -3.63 17.84
N GLN A 64 4.39 -2.88 16.73
CA GLN A 64 5.37 -3.15 15.66
C GLN A 64 6.82 -2.79 16.05
N GLN A 65 7.06 -1.85 16.97
CA GLN A 65 8.38 -1.51 17.55
C GLN A 65 8.65 -2.22 18.91
N GLN A 66 7.66 -2.82 19.57
CA GLN A 66 7.75 -3.74 20.73
C GLN A 66 7.95 -5.18 20.23
N PHE A 67 8.26 -5.35 18.95
CA PHE A 67 9.22 -6.37 18.55
C PHE A 67 10.66 -6.10 19.04
N ARG A 68 10.90 -5.07 19.86
CA ARG A 68 11.85 -5.22 20.97
C ARG A 68 11.24 -6.15 22.00
N GLY A 69 11.37 -7.46 21.76
CA GLY A 69 11.19 -8.42 22.84
C GLY A 69 12.07 -8.04 24.02
N GLY A 70 11.65 -8.48 25.21
CA GLY A 70 12.49 -8.41 26.40
C GLY A 70 13.93 -8.87 26.09
N PRO A 71 14.91 -8.43 26.89
CA PRO A 71 16.33 -8.70 26.63
C PRO A 71 16.53 -10.18 26.24
N GLY A 72 16.86 -10.41 24.96
CA GLY A 72 17.08 -11.75 24.40
C GLY A 72 16.23 -12.19 23.20
N LYS A 73 15.15 -11.51 22.80
CA LYS A 73 14.35 -11.91 21.60
C LYS A 73 13.76 -10.71 20.83
N ALA A 74 14.60 -9.91 20.17
CA ALA A 74 14.09 -9.00 19.14
C ALA A 74 13.75 -9.84 17.90
N SER A 75 12.50 -9.84 17.44
CA SER A 75 12.21 -10.40 16.12
C SER A 75 12.87 -9.53 15.06
N PRO A 76 13.35 -10.11 13.97
CA PRO A 76 14.00 -9.34 12.91
C PRO A 76 13.03 -8.28 12.37
N LEU A 77 13.58 -7.08 12.15
CA LEU A 77 12.88 -5.99 11.49
C LEU A 77 12.36 -6.48 10.13
N GLN A 78 11.07 -6.36 9.85
CA GLN A 78 10.51 -6.67 8.54
C GLN A 78 10.15 -5.38 7.81
N ILE A 79 10.64 -5.23 6.58
CA ILE A 79 10.34 -4.09 5.72
C ILE A 79 9.52 -4.58 4.54
N ASN A 80 8.35 -3.98 4.34
CA ASN A 80 7.51 -4.24 3.17
C ASN A 80 7.68 -3.09 2.18
N VAL A 81 7.94 -3.42 0.91
CA VAL A 81 8.15 -2.47 -0.18
C VAL A 81 7.18 -2.77 -1.30
N VAL A 82 6.65 -1.72 -1.92
CA VAL A 82 5.79 -1.83 -3.10
C VAL A 82 6.60 -1.44 -4.34
N VAL A 83 6.56 -2.28 -5.39
CA VAL A 83 7.31 -2.06 -6.64
C VAL A 83 6.40 -2.13 -7.86
N ASP A 84 6.72 -1.37 -8.90
CA ASP A 84 6.03 -1.34 -10.19
C ASP A 84 6.99 -1.26 -11.40
N GLY A 85 8.30 -1.29 -11.16
CA GLY A 85 9.33 -1.33 -12.19
C GLY A 85 10.47 -2.29 -11.82
N PRO A 86 11.00 -3.08 -12.78
CA PRO A 86 12.11 -4.00 -12.54
C PRO A 86 13.38 -3.27 -12.07
N GLU A 87 13.60 -2.01 -12.48
CA GLU A 87 14.73 -1.19 -12.03
C GLU A 87 14.74 -0.95 -10.52
N GLN A 88 13.58 -0.96 -9.84
CA GLN A 88 13.49 -0.78 -8.39
C GLN A 88 14.10 -1.97 -7.63
N LEU A 89 14.09 -3.16 -8.22
CA LEU A 89 14.65 -4.36 -7.58
C LEU A 89 16.19 -4.30 -7.47
N GLN A 90 16.85 -3.58 -8.38
CA GLN A 90 18.29 -3.32 -8.27
C GLN A 90 18.61 -2.44 -7.05
N VAL A 91 17.74 -1.47 -6.75
CA VAL A 91 17.86 -0.63 -5.55
C VAL A 91 17.69 -1.46 -4.28
N LEU A 92 16.78 -2.44 -4.28
CA LEU A 92 16.56 -3.34 -3.13
C LEU A 92 17.76 -4.25 -2.86
N ARG A 93 18.48 -4.67 -3.89
CA ARG A 93 19.75 -5.38 -3.71
C ARG A 93 20.80 -4.50 -3.01
N ALA A 94 21.00 -3.27 -3.47
CA ALA A 94 21.91 -2.33 -2.82
C ALA A 94 21.47 -2.01 -1.37
N PHE A 95 20.16 -1.95 -1.13
CA PHE A 95 19.59 -1.83 0.21
C PHE A 95 19.99 -3.02 1.11
N LYS A 96 19.83 -4.26 0.64
CA LYS A 96 20.25 -5.47 1.38
C LYS A 96 21.74 -5.42 1.75
N GLU A 97 22.59 -5.03 0.80
CA GLU A 97 24.04 -4.90 1.03
C GLU A 97 24.37 -3.84 2.08
N SER A 98 23.77 -2.65 1.98
CA SER A 98 24.01 -1.53 2.91
C SER A 98 23.39 -1.69 4.29
N SER A 99 22.30 -2.46 4.40
CA SER A 99 21.58 -2.71 5.66
C SER A 99 22.17 -3.86 6.48
N GLY A 100 23.26 -4.50 6.01
CA GLY A 100 23.87 -5.65 6.68
C GLY A 100 23.12 -6.96 6.45
N GLY A 101 22.40 -7.08 5.34
CA GLY A 101 21.72 -8.31 4.93
C GLY A 101 20.21 -8.33 5.16
N LEU A 102 19.57 -7.17 5.38
CA LEU A 102 18.12 -7.12 5.55
C LEU A 102 17.41 -7.40 4.21
N ILE A 103 16.56 -8.43 4.18
CA ILE A 103 15.83 -8.83 2.98
C ILE A 103 14.42 -8.22 3.06
N PRO A 104 14.02 -7.31 2.14
CA PRO A 104 12.70 -6.74 2.14
C PRO A 104 11.66 -7.71 1.57
N ASN A 105 10.47 -7.67 2.15
CA ASN A 105 9.24 -8.23 1.60
C ASN A 105 8.73 -7.31 0.50
N VAL A 106 8.43 -7.85 -0.68
CA VAL A 106 8.06 -7.07 -1.85
C VAL A 106 6.66 -7.42 -2.31
N HIS A 107 5.85 -6.39 -2.54
CA HIS A 107 4.56 -6.49 -3.20
C HIS A 107 4.62 -5.83 -4.57
N ILE A 108 4.14 -6.52 -5.60
CA ILE A 108 4.02 -5.93 -6.94
C ILE A 108 2.75 -5.09 -6.99
N LYS A 109 2.88 -3.82 -7.37
CA LYS A 109 1.74 -2.91 -7.51
C LYS A 109 1.00 -3.15 -8.81
N LEU A 110 -0.31 -3.33 -8.71
CA LEU A 110 -1.20 -3.40 -9.85
C LEU A 110 -1.89 -2.06 -10.11
N ASN A 111 -1.93 -1.66 -11.38
CA ASN A 111 -2.74 -0.54 -11.83
C ASN A 111 -4.14 -1.03 -12.19
N ILE A 112 -5.11 -0.61 -11.39
CA ILE A 112 -6.52 -1.01 -11.47
C ILE A 112 -7.35 0.19 -11.95
N GLY A 113 -7.04 0.66 -13.15
CA GLY A 113 -7.88 1.64 -13.87
C GLY A 113 -7.63 3.12 -13.56
N SER A 114 -6.61 3.48 -12.75
CA SER A 114 -6.41 4.86 -12.30
C SER A 114 -5.38 5.67 -13.11
N ASN A 115 -4.83 5.14 -14.21
CA ASN A 115 -3.65 5.71 -14.90
C ASN A 115 -2.47 6.01 -13.95
N GLN A 116 -2.43 5.36 -12.78
CA GLN A 116 -1.37 5.52 -11.80
C GLN A 116 -0.24 4.53 -12.04
N ALA A 117 0.85 4.74 -11.30
CA ALA A 117 2.00 3.84 -11.25
C ALA A 117 1.55 2.39 -10.91
N GLY A 118 2.09 1.40 -11.63
CA GLY A 118 1.64 0.01 -11.62
C GLY A 118 1.44 -0.57 -13.04
N GLY A 119 1.78 -1.84 -13.22
CA GLY A 119 1.46 -2.58 -14.45
C GLY A 119 -0.03 -2.97 -14.46
N ARG A 120 -0.66 -2.97 -15.64
CA ARG A 120 -1.93 -3.70 -15.80
C ARG A 120 -1.60 -5.19 -15.82
N HIS A 121 -2.42 -6.02 -15.20
CA HIS A 121 -2.20 -7.47 -15.08
C HIS A 121 -1.96 -8.22 -16.42
N TYR A 122 -2.26 -7.61 -17.57
CA TYR A 122 -2.05 -8.17 -18.91
C TYR A 122 -1.00 -7.44 -19.75
N ASN A 123 -0.27 -6.47 -19.20
CA ASN A 123 0.72 -5.72 -19.99
C ASN A 123 2.14 -6.28 -19.83
N ASP A 124 2.98 -6.01 -20.84
CA ASP A 124 4.38 -6.44 -20.87
C ASP A 124 5.14 -5.94 -19.64
N ARG A 125 4.80 -4.75 -19.15
CA ARG A 125 5.42 -4.18 -17.95
C ARG A 125 5.17 -5.01 -16.69
N PHE A 126 3.97 -5.53 -16.46
CA PHE A 126 3.69 -6.42 -15.34
C PHE A 126 4.53 -7.69 -15.45
N ASN A 127 4.59 -8.27 -16.65
CA ASN A 127 5.40 -9.46 -16.91
C ASN A 127 6.89 -9.22 -16.64
N GLU A 128 7.45 -8.09 -17.07
CA GLU A 128 8.83 -7.69 -16.78
C GLU A 128 9.10 -7.58 -15.28
N VAL A 129 8.21 -6.91 -14.53
CA VAL A 129 8.34 -6.75 -13.08
C VAL A 129 8.25 -8.11 -12.37
N THR A 130 7.30 -8.95 -12.77
CA THR A 130 7.15 -10.31 -12.25
C THR A 130 8.40 -11.13 -12.50
N ASP A 131 8.94 -11.11 -13.71
CA ASP A 131 10.12 -11.88 -14.07
C ASP A 131 11.33 -11.43 -13.26
N ALA A 132 11.56 -10.12 -13.17
CA ALA A 132 12.64 -9.56 -12.36
C ALA A 132 12.46 -9.84 -10.86
N ALA A 133 11.21 -9.85 -10.36
CA ALA A 133 10.91 -10.15 -8.96
C ALA A 133 11.16 -11.61 -8.62
N LEU A 134 10.79 -12.54 -9.51
CA LEU A 134 11.08 -13.98 -9.34
C LEU A 134 12.59 -14.22 -9.32
N GLU A 135 13.34 -13.62 -10.24
CA GLU A 135 14.81 -13.73 -10.25
C GLU A 135 15.46 -13.11 -9.01
N ALA A 136 14.96 -11.95 -8.54
CA ALA A 136 15.45 -11.32 -7.31
C ALA A 136 15.10 -12.15 -6.07
N HIS A 137 13.94 -12.81 -6.07
CA HIS A 137 13.53 -13.72 -5.02
C HIS A 137 14.42 -14.96 -4.95
N GLU A 138 14.69 -15.59 -6.10
CA GLU A 138 15.57 -16.76 -6.21
C GLU A 138 17.00 -16.48 -5.74
N ARG A 139 17.52 -15.27 -6.01
CA ARG A 139 18.82 -14.80 -5.48
C ARG A 139 18.80 -14.46 -3.99
N GLY A 140 17.63 -14.45 -3.36
CA GLY A 140 17.42 -14.03 -1.98
C GLY A 140 17.64 -12.53 -1.76
N ASP A 141 17.53 -11.70 -2.80
CA ASP A 141 17.62 -10.24 -2.70
C ASP A 141 16.35 -9.65 -2.09
N ILE A 142 15.21 -10.32 -2.29
CA ILE A 142 13.88 -9.95 -1.79
C ILE A 142 13.10 -11.21 -1.38
N VAL A 143 12.02 -11.04 -0.61
CA VAL A 143 10.94 -12.03 -0.51
C VAL A 143 9.77 -11.52 -1.36
N LEU A 144 9.30 -12.29 -2.35
CA LEU A 144 8.13 -11.91 -3.13
C LEU A 144 6.87 -12.19 -2.32
N SER A 145 6.43 -11.23 -1.52
CA SER A 145 5.38 -11.43 -0.51
C SER A 145 3.97 -11.27 -1.04
N GLY A 146 3.76 -10.64 -2.20
CA GLY A 146 2.41 -10.57 -2.79
C GLY A 146 2.17 -9.45 -3.80
N LEU A 147 0.94 -8.97 -3.81
CA LEU A 147 0.43 -7.93 -4.70
C LEU A 147 -0.16 -6.78 -3.87
N TYR A 148 -0.12 -5.58 -4.44
CA TYR A 148 -0.72 -4.39 -3.85
C TYR A 148 -1.61 -3.68 -4.87
N ALA A 149 -2.82 -3.34 -4.45
CA ALA A 149 -3.84 -2.68 -5.23
C ALA A 149 -4.30 -1.40 -4.52
N TYR A 150 -4.33 -0.29 -5.27
CA TYR A 150 -4.87 0.98 -4.79
C TYR A 150 -5.61 1.73 -5.90
N THR A 151 -6.87 2.08 -5.63
CA THR A 151 -7.76 2.80 -6.55
C THR A 151 -8.15 4.15 -5.96
N SER A 152 -7.28 5.17 -6.13
CA SER A 152 -7.54 6.51 -5.55
C SER A 152 -8.86 7.14 -6.02
N HIS A 153 -9.28 6.84 -7.25
CA HIS A 153 -10.52 7.35 -7.81
C HIS A 153 -11.74 6.78 -7.08
N ALA A 154 -11.76 5.46 -6.86
CA ALA A 154 -12.79 4.80 -6.07
C ALA A 154 -12.87 5.40 -4.66
N VAL A 155 -11.73 5.71 -4.03
CA VAL A 155 -11.70 6.39 -2.71
C VAL A 155 -12.37 7.77 -2.75
N CYS A 156 -12.19 8.54 -3.83
CA CYS A 156 -12.83 9.84 -3.99
C CYS A 156 -14.33 9.70 -4.27
N GLU A 157 -14.72 8.80 -5.16
CA GLU A 157 -16.11 8.58 -5.55
C GLU A 157 -16.96 8.03 -4.42
N THR A 158 -16.38 7.21 -3.54
CA THR A 158 -17.11 6.55 -2.46
C THR A 158 -17.07 7.29 -1.13
N LYS A 159 -16.61 8.55 -1.13
CA LYS A 159 -16.59 9.41 0.04
C LYS A 159 -18.03 9.71 0.51
N GLY A 160 -18.26 9.67 1.82
CA GLY A 160 -19.53 10.12 2.43
C GLY A 160 -20.32 9.08 3.22
N GLY A 161 -19.87 7.83 3.31
CA GLY A 161 -20.38 6.83 4.27
C GLY A 161 -21.87 6.45 4.13
N THR A 162 -22.55 6.87 3.05
CA THR A 162 -23.93 6.43 2.78
C THR A 162 -23.94 4.96 2.37
N LYS A 163 -25.08 4.27 2.56
CA LYS A 163 -25.21 2.85 2.20
C LYS A 163 -24.82 2.58 0.74
N ASP A 164 -25.24 3.44 -0.18
CA ASP A 164 -24.91 3.30 -1.61
C ASP A 164 -23.40 3.43 -1.87
N LYS A 165 -22.74 4.38 -1.20
CA LYS A 165 -21.28 4.60 -1.30
C LYS A 165 -20.48 3.46 -0.67
N LEU A 166 -21.00 2.83 0.38
CA LEU A 166 -20.44 1.61 0.96
C LEU A 166 -20.57 0.42 0.00
N CYS A 167 -21.74 0.23 -0.63
CA CYS A 167 -21.94 -0.79 -1.66
C CYS A 167 -20.98 -0.60 -2.84
N GLU A 168 -20.84 0.63 -3.34
CA GLU A 168 -19.91 0.99 -4.42
C GLU A 168 -18.46 0.70 -4.04
N SER A 169 -18.05 1.06 -2.80
CA SER A 169 -16.73 0.72 -2.28
C SER A 169 -16.45 -0.78 -2.27
N MET A 170 -17.45 -1.59 -1.87
CA MET A 170 -17.32 -3.05 -1.87
C MET A 170 -17.21 -3.62 -3.29
N CYS A 171 -17.92 -3.04 -4.27
CA CYS A 171 -17.78 -3.43 -5.68
C CYS A 171 -16.36 -3.15 -6.19
N HIS A 172 -15.80 -1.97 -5.91
CA HIS A 172 -14.42 -1.67 -6.29
C HIS A 172 -13.40 -2.54 -5.57
N LEU A 173 -13.68 -2.91 -4.32
CA LEU A 173 -12.81 -3.81 -3.57
C LEU A 173 -12.85 -5.22 -4.15
N ALA A 174 -14.03 -5.72 -4.53
CA ALA A 174 -14.19 -7.00 -5.23
C ALA A 174 -13.41 -7.02 -6.55
N GLU A 175 -13.55 -5.98 -7.39
CA GLU A 175 -12.76 -5.84 -8.63
C GLU A 175 -11.26 -5.87 -8.37
N GLN A 176 -10.78 -5.20 -7.32
CA GLN A 176 -9.36 -5.25 -6.96
C GLN A 176 -8.89 -6.68 -6.66
N TYR A 177 -9.68 -7.44 -5.90
CA TYR A 177 -9.34 -8.82 -5.56
C TYR A 177 -9.43 -9.77 -6.76
N ASP A 178 -10.39 -9.59 -7.65
CA ASP A 178 -10.48 -10.41 -8.88
C ASP A 178 -9.22 -10.22 -9.74
N LEU A 179 -8.79 -8.97 -9.92
CA LEU A 179 -7.60 -8.65 -10.69
C LEU A 179 -6.30 -9.11 -10.01
N MET A 180 -6.19 -8.93 -8.69
CA MET A 180 -5.05 -9.44 -7.92
C MET A 180 -4.99 -10.96 -7.95
N THR A 181 -6.12 -11.65 -7.88
CA THR A 181 -6.18 -13.12 -7.96
C THR A 181 -5.69 -13.60 -9.32
N PHE A 182 -6.14 -12.96 -10.41
CA PHE A 182 -5.65 -13.26 -11.75
C PHE A 182 -4.13 -13.04 -11.89
N ALA A 183 -3.64 -11.90 -11.41
CA ALA A 183 -2.22 -11.57 -11.42
C ALA A 183 -1.40 -12.56 -10.56
N ALA A 184 -1.90 -12.95 -9.39
CA ALA A 184 -1.23 -13.90 -8.52
C ALA A 184 -1.11 -15.27 -9.18
N ASN A 185 -2.19 -15.76 -9.81
CA ASN A 185 -2.16 -17.01 -10.58
C ASN A 185 -1.15 -16.94 -11.74
N THR A 186 -0.99 -15.77 -12.36
CA THR A 186 0.03 -15.56 -13.40
C THR A 186 1.45 -15.64 -12.82
N ILE A 187 1.69 -15.07 -11.64
CA ILE A 187 2.97 -15.16 -10.93
C ILE A 187 3.27 -16.62 -10.55
N LEU A 188 2.31 -17.32 -9.95
CA LEU A 188 2.45 -18.72 -9.53
C LEU A 188 2.82 -19.61 -10.72
N LYS A 189 2.10 -19.47 -11.84
CA LYS A 189 2.39 -20.21 -13.07
C LYS A 189 3.79 -19.90 -13.62
N ARG A 190 4.17 -18.62 -13.64
CA ARG A 190 5.51 -18.21 -14.10
C ARG A 190 6.63 -18.73 -13.20
N ALA A 191 6.40 -18.76 -11.89
CA ALA A 191 7.34 -19.32 -10.93
C ALA A 191 7.53 -20.83 -11.19
N GLU A 192 6.43 -21.56 -11.39
CA GLU A 192 6.45 -22.98 -11.78
C GLU A 192 7.21 -23.19 -13.11
N ASP A 193 6.87 -22.45 -14.16
CA ASP A 193 7.51 -22.53 -15.48
C ASP A 193 9.04 -22.28 -15.41
N LYS A 194 9.49 -21.46 -14.45
CA LYS A 194 10.90 -21.13 -14.23
C LYS A 194 11.60 -22.02 -13.21
N GLY A 195 10.87 -22.89 -12.51
CA GLY A 195 11.42 -23.69 -11.41
C GLY A 195 11.81 -22.86 -10.18
N VAL A 196 11.24 -21.65 -10.02
CA VAL A 196 11.46 -20.80 -8.84
C VAL A 196 10.50 -21.22 -7.75
N ALA A 197 11.04 -21.72 -6.65
CA ALA A 197 10.25 -22.13 -5.50
C ALA A 197 9.86 -20.91 -4.66
N LEU A 198 8.55 -20.66 -4.53
CA LEU A 198 8.00 -19.68 -3.59
C LEU A 198 7.73 -20.38 -2.26
N ASP A 199 8.80 -20.85 -1.60
CA ASP A 199 8.76 -21.71 -0.39
C ASP A 199 8.22 -21.02 0.87
N HIS A 200 7.62 -19.83 0.71
CA HIS A 200 7.16 -18.99 1.80
C HIS A 200 5.64 -18.96 1.90
N GLU A 201 5.17 -18.25 2.94
CA GLU A 201 3.78 -17.90 3.19
C GLU A 201 2.98 -17.55 1.92
N PRO A 202 1.66 -17.79 1.91
CA PRO A 202 0.77 -17.45 0.80
C PRO A 202 1.00 -16.04 0.27
N LEU A 203 0.89 -15.83 -1.04
CA LEU A 203 1.00 -14.49 -1.63
C LEU A 203 -0.11 -13.59 -1.07
N VAL A 204 0.29 -12.49 -0.44
CA VAL A 204 -0.63 -11.55 0.18
C VAL A 204 -1.24 -10.64 -0.89
N LEU A 205 -2.56 -10.64 -0.99
CA LEU A 205 -3.32 -9.74 -1.86
C LEU A 205 -3.78 -8.54 -1.06
N SER A 206 -3.00 -7.47 -1.09
CA SER A 206 -3.21 -6.27 -0.28
C SER A 206 -4.00 -5.23 -1.07
N ALA A 207 -5.28 -5.05 -0.74
CA ALA A 207 -6.13 -4.02 -1.33
C ALA A 207 -6.39 -2.88 -0.35
N SER A 208 -6.77 -1.71 -0.85
CA SER A 208 -7.17 -0.59 0.00
C SER A 208 -8.58 -0.11 -0.26
N VAL A 209 -9.21 0.36 0.83
CA VAL A 209 -10.52 0.99 0.81
C VAL A 209 -10.48 2.34 1.54
N GLY A 210 -11.22 3.32 1.00
CA GLY A 210 -11.31 4.67 1.53
C GLY A 210 -12.40 4.88 2.58
N CYS A 211 -13.15 3.83 2.94
CA CYS A 211 -14.31 3.94 3.80
C CYS A 211 -14.27 2.90 4.94
N LEU A 212 -14.15 3.38 6.18
CA LEU A 212 -14.10 2.52 7.38
C LEU A 212 -15.36 1.66 7.53
N GLY A 213 -16.53 2.19 7.14
CA GLY A 213 -17.79 1.46 7.20
C GLY A 213 -17.83 0.17 6.36
N VAL A 214 -16.92 0.01 5.39
CA VAL A 214 -16.76 -1.26 4.66
C VAL A 214 -16.18 -2.34 5.57
N LEU A 215 -15.16 -2.00 6.38
CA LEU A 215 -14.57 -2.94 7.34
C LEU A 215 -15.58 -3.33 8.42
N GLU A 216 -16.37 -2.37 8.91
CA GLU A 216 -17.44 -2.62 9.86
C GLU A 216 -18.49 -3.57 9.27
N ALA A 217 -18.99 -3.27 8.07
CA ALA A 217 -19.98 -4.11 7.40
C ALA A 217 -19.47 -5.54 7.10
N LEU A 218 -18.19 -5.71 6.76
CA LEU A 218 -17.58 -7.03 6.58
C LEU A 218 -17.50 -7.81 7.90
N ASN A 219 -17.10 -7.16 9.00
CA ASN A 219 -17.03 -7.77 10.32
C ASN A 219 -18.43 -8.21 10.82
N GLU A 220 -19.46 -7.41 10.59
CA GLU A 220 -20.84 -7.78 10.91
C GLU A 220 -21.33 -8.96 10.07
N ALA A 221 -20.98 -8.99 8.77
CA ALA A 221 -21.29 -10.13 7.90
C ALA A 221 -20.58 -11.43 8.33
N GLU A 222 -19.39 -11.35 8.93
CA GLU A 222 -18.65 -12.53 9.42
C GLU A 222 -19.22 -13.12 10.70
N LYS A 223 -19.68 -12.28 11.63
CA LYS A 223 -20.23 -12.76 12.91
C LYS A 223 -21.56 -13.47 12.77
N GLY A 224 -22.22 -13.39 11.61
CA GLY A 224 -23.59 -13.89 11.44
C GLY A 224 -24.59 -13.19 12.37
N GLU A 225 -24.23 -12.04 12.93
CA GLU A 225 -25.08 -11.18 13.77
C GLU A 225 -26.10 -10.42 12.91
N THR A 226 -26.76 -11.12 12.00
CA THR A 226 -28.02 -10.67 11.40
C THR A 226 -29.14 -10.97 12.39
N ASN A 227 -29.14 -10.25 13.52
CA ASN A 227 -30.32 -10.18 14.35
C ASN A 227 -31.41 -9.49 13.53
N THR A 228 -32.49 -10.24 13.29
CA THR A 228 -33.74 -9.87 12.65
C THR A 228 -33.67 -9.63 11.13
N TYR A 229 -34.26 -10.59 10.42
CA TYR A 229 -34.72 -10.54 9.03
C TYR A 229 -35.32 -9.17 8.66
N ASP A 230 -34.47 -8.31 8.11
CA ASP A 230 -34.84 -7.47 6.96
C ASP A 230 -33.89 -7.88 5.84
N ASP A 231 -34.19 -9.04 5.26
CA ASP A 231 -33.34 -9.93 4.44
C ASP A 231 -32.89 -9.33 3.08
N ASN A 232 -32.98 -8.01 2.92
CA ASN A 232 -32.84 -7.33 1.62
C ASN A 232 -31.97 -6.07 1.65
N SER A 233 -31.26 -5.75 2.73
CA SER A 233 -30.34 -4.60 2.72
C SER A 233 -29.23 -4.85 1.69
N PRO A 234 -29.14 -4.07 0.58
CA PRO A 234 -28.13 -4.30 -0.46
C PRO A 234 -26.70 -4.29 0.08
N LEU A 235 -26.47 -3.54 1.16
CA LEU A 235 -25.19 -3.46 1.84
C LEU A 235 -24.79 -4.77 2.54
N GLN A 236 -25.72 -5.45 3.21
CA GLN A 236 -25.45 -6.73 3.87
C GLN A 236 -25.17 -7.82 2.84
N ASN A 237 -25.96 -7.87 1.75
CA ASN A 237 -25.75 -8.81 0.66
C ASN A 237 -24.38 -8.60 -0.02
N LYS A 238 -23.99 -7.34 -0.24
CA LYS A 238 -22.66 -7.00 -0.79
C LYS A 238 -21.52 -7.35 0.17
N ALA A 239 -21.68 -7.08 1.46
CA ALA A 239 -20.70 -7.46 2.48
C ALA A 239 -20.54 -8.98 2.56
N ALA A 240 -21.64 -9.73 2.62
CA ALA A 240 -21.62 -11.19 2.66
C ALA A 240 -20.97 -11.80 1.40
N LEU A 241 -21.29 -11.28 0.21
CA LEU A 241 -20.68 -11.71 -1.05
C LEU A 241 -19.17 -11.44 -1.06
N LEU A 242 -18.75 -10.24 -0.64
CA LEU A 242 -17.33 -9.90 -0.57
C LEU A 242 -16.61 -10.77 0.47
N SER A 243 -17.15 -10.96 1.68
CA SER A 243 -16.58 -11.87 2.68
C SER A 243 -16.48 -13.31 2.17
N TRP A 244 -17.48 -13.79 1.42
CA TRP A 244 -17.40 -15.10 0.78
C TRP A 244 -16.28 -15.17 -0.27
N ASN A 245 -16.14 -14.15 -1.13
CA ASN A 245 -15.06 -14.08 -2.11
C ASN A 245 -13.67 -14.10 -1.44
N LEU A 246 -13.47 -13.32 -0.38
CA LEU A 246 -12.20 -13.27 0.36
C LEU A 246 -11.87 -14.62 1.00
N ARG A 247 -12.85 -15.29 1.60
CA ARG A 247 -12.66 -16.66 2.13
C ARG A 247 -12.33 -17.66 1.04
N SER A 248 -12.97 -17.57 -0.12
CA SER A 248 -12.68 -18.43 -1.27
C SER A 248 -11.24 -18.23 -1.78
N ILE A 249 -10.74 -16.99 -1.82
CA ILE A 249 -9.34 -16.68 -2.16
C ILE A 249 -8.39 -17.33 -1.13
N GLY A 250 -8.64 -17.11 0.17
CA GLY A 250 -7.83 -17.67 1.26
C GLY A 250 -7.86 -19.21 1.34
N GLY A 251 -9.00 -19.81 0.99
CA GLY A 251 -9.20 -21.26 1.04
C GLY A 251 -8.33 -22.04 0.05
N SER A 252 -7.74 -21.38 -0.94
CA SER A 252 -6.77 -22.00 -1.86
C SER A 252 -5.47 -22.41 -1.16
N GLY A 253 -5.13 -21.80 -0.02
CA GLY A 253 -3.86 -22.00 0.69
C GLY A 253 -2.64 -21.34 0.05
N TYR A 254 -2.77 -20.78 -1.16
CA TYR A 254 -1.69 -20.11 -1.88
C TYR A 254 -1.77 -18.59 -1.86
N LEU A 255 -2.97 -18.05 -1.54
CA LEU A 255 -3.26 -16.63 -1.53
C LEU A 255 -3.82 -16.22 -0.18
N LYS A 256 -3.51 -15.00 0.26
CA LYS A 256 -4.05 -14.43 1.50
C LYS A 256 -4.56 -13.01 1.26
N PRO A 257 -5.89 -12.76 1.30
CA PRO A 257 -6.40 -11.41 1.15
C PRO A 257 -6.17 -10.56 2.41
N GLU A 258 -5.76 -9.31 2.23
CA GLU A 258 -5.68 -8.30 3.29
C GLU A 258 -6.26 -6.96 2.83
N ILE A 259 -7.11 -6.34 3.66
CA ILE A 259 -7.71 -5.03 3.36
C ILE A 259 -7.07 -3.97 4.25
N HIS A 260 -6.58 -2.89 3.64
CA HIS A 260 -6.01 -1.75 4.35
C HIS A 260 -6.91 -0.52 4.20
N PHE A 261 -7.27 0.08 5.33
CA PHE A 261 -7.89 1.40 5.33
C PHE A 261 -6.82 2.48 5.26
N GLY A 262 -6.70 3.13 4.09
CA GLY A 262 -5.78 4.25 3.88
C GLY A 262 -6.51 5.58 4.01
N SER A 263 -6.35 6.28 5.14
CA SER A 263 -6.78 7.68 5.26
C SER A 263 -5.77 8.56 4.51
N TYR A 264 -6.12 9.03 3.32
CA TYR A 264 -5.49 10.23 2.77
C TYR A 264 -6.09 11.41 3.52
N ALA A 265 -5.24 12.16 4.22
CA ALA A 265 -5.64 13.32 5.00
C ALA A 265 -6.33 14.36 4.11
N SER A 266 -7.66 14.30 4.04
CA SER A 266 -8.49 15.49 4.11
C SER A 266 -9.20 15.41 5.45
N SER A 267 -8.53 15.89 6.52
CA SER A 267 -9.07 16.07 7.88
C SER A 267 -9.91 14.91 8.46
N LEU A 268 -9.36 14.19 9.46
CA LEU A 268 -9.99 13.16 10.35
C LEU A 268 -9.74 11.68 9.96
N PRO A 269 -9.71 10.71 10.90
CA PRO A 269 -8.44 10.10 11.28
C PRO A 269 -8.30 8.59 10.97
N CYS A 270 -7.09 8.24 10.51
CA CYS A 270 -6.25 7.07 10.81
C CYS A 270 -6.61 5.61 10.42
N PRO A 271 -5.60 4.77 10.09
CA PRO A 271 -5.76 3.38 9.65
C PRO A 271 -6.14 2.43 10.80
N ARG A 272 -7.17 1.61 10.60
CA ARG A 272 -7.31 0.30 11.27
C ARG A 272 -7.08 -0.77 10.20
N ALA A 273 -6.21 -1.73 10.49
CA ALA A 273 -6.08 -2.93 9.69
C ALA A 273 -6.93 -4.03 10.34
N CYS A 274 -7.85 -4.62 9.58
CA CYS A 274 -8.53 -5.85 9.97
C CYS A 274 -7.79 -7.00 9.28
N ARG A 275 -7.33 -7.99 10.07
CA ARG A 275 -6.94 -9.29 9.53
C ARG A 275 -8.19 -10.16 9.54
N LEU A 276 -8.55 -10.66 8.37
CA LEU A 276 -9.58 -11.70 8.18
C LEU A 276 -8.90 -13.07 8.20
#